data_AF-A0A5B7AE51-F1
#
_entry.id   AF-A0A5B7AE51-F1
#
_cell.length_a   1.000
_cell.length_b   1.000
_cell.length_c   1.000
_cell.angle_alpha   90.00
_cell.angle_beta   90.00
_cell.angle_gamma   90.00
#
_symmetry.space_group_name_H-M   'P 1'
#
loop_
_entity.id
_entity.type
_entity.pdbx_description
1 polymer ?
#
loop_
_entity_poly.entity_id
_entity_poly.type
_entity_poly.pdbx_seq_one_letter_code
_entity_poly.pdbx_strand_id
1 'polypeptide(L)'
;MMPGMPGTRKMPGMPGIDNDNWEVPRSRSIPRGDASTIQPTGRVLQPPLIGKSPSLNSKLLPQGSGGIISGRTSALLQGSGAPPVRMHNLSFGMDPASQVPAPAKPVPIASTLPVAEKPVAPARLSPDELRRKTVSLLEEYFSVRILDEALQCMEELKSPGYHPEVVKEAISLALEKNPPCVEPVAKLLEYLFAKKVLAAGDIGTGCLLYGSTLDDIGIDLPKAPNNFGEVIGKLILAGGLDFNVVKEVLKKVEDDRFQKDIFAAVMTILTSSPSGQGILDSQASDIEACESLF
;
A
#
# COMPACT_ATOMS: atom_id res chain seq x y z
N MET A 1 66.59 -11.66 46.09
CA MET A 1 66.37 -12.54 44.92
C MET A 1 65.09 -13.35 45.16
N MET A 2 64.06 -13.08 44.36
CA MET A 2 62.90 -13.95 44.02
C MET A 2 61.89 -14.40 45.12
N PRO A 3 60.65 -14.82 44.74
CA PRO A 3 59.38 -14.24 45.22
C PRO A 3 58.39 -15.25 45.85
N GLY A 4 57.26 -14.79 46.39
CA GLY A 4 56.15 -15.64 46.83
C GLY A 4 54.79 -14.98 46.68
N MET A 5 53.98 -15.48 45.71
CA MET A 5 52.58 -15.11 45.49
C MET A 5 51.66 -15.71 46.57
N PRO A 6 50.64 -14.98 47.07
CA PRO A 6 49.54 -15.54 47.83
C PRO A 6 48.43 -16.09 46.93
N GLY A 7 47.89 -17.23 47.35
CA GLY A 7 46.98 -18.10 46.60
C GLY A 7 45.58 -17.55 46.30
N THR A 8 45.01 -18.14 45.26
CA THR A 8 43.65 -17.94 44.76
C THR A 8 42.62 -18.55 45.71
N ARG A 9 41.75 -17.71 46.30
CA ARG A 9 40.51 -18.17 46.93
C ARG A 9 39.38 -18.14 45.90
N LYS A 10 38.85 -19.33 45.63
CA LYS A 10 37.65 -19.60 44.82
C LYS A 10 36.42 -18.95 45.46
N MET A 11 35.62 -18.25 44.65
CA MET A 11 34.24 -17.85 44.97
C MET A 11 33.29 -18.98 44.53
N PRO A 12 32.36 -19.45 45.38
CA PRO A 12 31.33 -20.41 45.00
C PRO A 12 30.07 -19.74 44.42
N GLY A 13 29.53 -20.33 43.36
CA GLY A 13 28.08 -20.32 43.10
C GLY A 13 27.59 -19.41 41.97
N MET A 14 27.57 -19.93 40.74
CA MET A 14 26.52 -19.65 39.77
C MET A 14 26.33 -20.90 38.91
N PRO A 15 25.14 -21.53 38.87
CA PRO A 15 24.91 -22.68 37.99
C PRO A 15 24.86 -22.24 36.53
N GLY A 16 25.82 -22.72 35.74
CA GLY A 16 25.73 -22.71 34.28
C GLY A 16 24.67 -23.71 33.84
N ILE A 17 23.66 -23.22 33.13
CA ILE A 17 22.79 -24.03 32.30
C ILE A 17 23.55 -24.24 30.99
N ASP A 18 24.24 -25.36 30.90
CA ASP A 18 24.62 -25.96 29.62
C ASP A 18 23.37 -26.66 29.08
N ASN A 19 22.79 -26.14 27.99
CA ASN A 19 21.75 -26.84 27.24
C ASN A 19 21.99 -26.69 25.74
N ASP A 20 23.13 -27.22 25.29
CA ASP A 20 23.37 -27.55 23.88
C ASP A 20 22.91 -29.00 23.62
N ASN A 21 21.59 -29.20 23.59
CA ASN A 21 20.98 -30.45 23.16
C ASN A 21 19.73 -30.16 22.30
N TRP A 22 19.95 -29.94 21.01
CA TRP A 22 18.88 -29.81 19.99
C TRP A 22 18.83 -31.01 19.04
N GLU A 23 19.06 -32.23 19.54
CA GLU A 23 18.72 -33.44 18.76
C GLU A 23 17.20 -33.67 18.74
N VAL A 24 16.60 -33.52 17.57
CA VAL A 24 15.20 -33.85 17.30
C VAL A 24 15.05 -35.39 17.17
N PRO A 25 14.14 -36.05 17.92
CA PRO A 25 13.94 -37.49 17.81
C PRO A 25 13.38 -37.89 16.43
N ARG A 26 14.12 -38.72 15.70
CA ARG A 26 13.63 -39.45 14.52
C ARG A 26 12.76 -40.62 14.98
N SER A 27 11.45 -40.50 14.81
CA SER A 27 10.51 -41.60 14.96
C SER A 27 10.74 -42.64 13.87
N ARG A 28 11.15 -43.86 14.25
CA ARG A 28 11.11 -45.04 13.40
C ARG A 28 10.26 -46.11 14.10
N SER A 29 9.25 -46.64 13.41
CA SER A 29 8.93 -48.06 13.48
C SER A 29 8.08 -48.48 12.28
N ILE A 30 8.56 -49.56 11.67
CA ILE A 30 8.05 -50.34 10.54
C ILE A 30 7.01 -51.34 11.09
N PRO A 31 6.16 -51.94 10.23
CA PRO A 31 6.05 -53.40 10.29
C PRO A 31 6.38 -54.04 8.94
N ARG A 32 7.25 -55.05 9.04
CA ARG A 32 7.76 -55.92 7.98
C ARG A 32 6.73 -57.03 7.81
N GLY A 33 6.17 -57.18 6.60
CA GLY A 33 5.41 -58.35 6.18
C GLY A 33 6.15 -59.03 5.04
N ASP A 34 6.56 -60.28 5.24
CA ASP A 34 7.21 -61.11 4.23
C ASP A 34 6.21 -61.99 3.47
N ALA A 35 6.61 -62.29 2.23
CA ALA A 35 6.31 -63.49 1.42
C ALA A 35 5.10 -63.51 0.44
N SER A 36 5.46 -63.30 -0.84
CA SER A 36 5.41 -64.31 -1.92
C SER A 36 4.32 -64.25 -3.01
N THR A 37 4.81 -64.32 -4.27
CA THR A 37 4.26 -65.05 -5.44
C THR A 37 3.48 -64.30 -6.54
N ILE A 38 4.17 -64.08 -7.68
CA ILE A 38 3.83 -64.37 -9.10
C ILE A 38 2.46 -63.87 -9.69
N GLN A 39 2.56 -63.08 -10.79
CA GLN A 39 1.51 -62.70 -11.79
C GLN A 39 0.86 -63.92 -12.51
N PRO A 40 -0.22 -63.88 -13.36
CA PRO A 40 -0.64 -62.77 -14.25
C PRO A 40 -2.18 -62.62 -14.60
N THR A 41 -2.48 -61.62 -15.45
CA THR A 41 -3.59 -61.50 -16.44
C THR A 41 -5.07 -61.39 -16.03
N GLY A 42 -5.66 -60.19 -16.25
CA GLY A 42 -6.83 -59.92 -17.12
C GLY A 42 -8.26 -60.29 -16.68
N ARG A 43 -9.14 -59.30 -16.45
CA ARG A 43 -10.45 -59.10 -17.13
C ARG A 43 -11.28 -57.93 -16.54
N VAL A 44 -11.99 -57.31 -17.47
CA VAL A 44 -13.09 -56.32 -17.40
C VAL A 44 -14.17 -56.66 -16.38
N LEU A 45 -14.80 -55.64 -15.74
CA LEU A 45 -16.25 -55.46 -15.51
C LEU A 45 -16.56 -54.17 -14.71
N GLN A 46 -17.46 -53.31 -15.23
CA GLN A 46 -18.20 -52.26 -14.50
C GLN A 46 -19.47 -52.87 -13.80
N PRO A 47 -20.38 -52.06 -13.22
CA PRO A 47 -20.38 -51.41 -11.90
C PRO A 47 -21.55 -51.94 -11.02
N PRO A 48 -21.86 -51.32 -9.86
CA PRO A 48 -23.20 -50.73 -9.78
C PRO A 48 -23.32 -49.40 -9.03
N LEU A 49 -24.40 -48.70 -9.41
CA LEU A 49 -25.03 -47.50 -8.85
C LEU A 49 -25.64 -47.71 -7.46
N ILE A 50 -25.76 -46.60 -6.71
CA ILE A 50 -26.53 -46.25 -5.48
C ILE A 50 -25.57 -45.74 -4.40
N GLY A 51 -25.72 -44.58 -3.78
CA GLY A 51 -26.79 -43.59 -3.72
C GLY A 51 -26.66 -42.85 -2.38
N LYS A 52 -27.11 -41.59 -2.36
CA LYS A 52 -27.38 -40.72 -1.18
C LYS A 52 -26.20 -39.96 -0.55
N SER A 53 -26.31 -38.65 -0.69
CA SER A 53 -25.72 -37.59 0.14
C SER A 53 -26.27 -37.59 1.57
N PRO A 54 -25.48 -37.13 2.56
CA PRO A 54 -26.04 -36.55 3.77
C PRO A 54 -25.83 -35.04 3.85
N SER A 55 -26.88 -34.43 4.38
CA SER A 55 -27.24 -33.05 4.58
C SER A 55 -26.37 -32.26 5.58
N LEU A 56 -26.35 -30.95 5.33
CA LEU A 56 -25.87 -29.87 6.20
C LEU A 56 -26.60 -29.86 7.55
N ASN A 57 -25.85 -29.75 8.64
CA ASN A 57 -26.38 -29.41 9.97
C ASN A 57 -26.11 -27.93 10.25
N SER A 58 -27.18 -27.13 10.34
CA SER A 58 -27.17 -25.82 10.99
C SER A 58 -28.35 -25.73 11.97
N LYS A 59 -28.15 -26.29 13.15
CA LYS A 59 -28.96 -25.99 14.34
C LYS A 59 -28.06 -25.27 15.32
N LEU A 60 -28.32 -23.99 15.59
CA LEU A 60 -28.16 -23.29 16.87
C LEU A 60 -28.44 -21.78 16.63
N LEU A 61 -29.72 -21.39 16.70
CA LEU A 61 -30.13 -20.01 16.96
C LEU A 61 -31.35 -20.03 17.90
N PRO A 62 -31.36 -19.26 19.00
CA PRO A 62 -32.57 -19.07 19.78
C PRO A 62 -33.45 -17.95 19.19
N GLN A 63 -34.74 -18.25 19.05
CA GLN A 63 -35.80 -17.30 18.73
C GLN A 63 -36.18 -16.45 19.95
N GLY A 64 -36.44 -15.17 19.72
CA GLY A 64 -37.13 -14.28 20.65
C GLY A 64 -38.18 -13.45 19.89
N SER A 65 -39.42 -13.95 19.85
CA SER A 65 -40.66 -13.20 19.64
C SER A 65 -40.79 -12.10 20.71
N GLY A 66 -41.48 -10.97 20.56
CA GLY A 66 -42.45 -10.46 19.60
C GLY A 66 -43.18 -9.30 20.31
N GLY A 67 -43.60 -8.25 19.59
CA GLY A 67 -44.34 -7.13 20.19
C GLY A 67 -44.78 -6.11 19.14
N ILE A 68 -46.06 -6.15 18.81
CA ILE A 68 -46.79 -5.37 17.80
C ILE A 68 -47.83 -4.51 18.51
N ILE A 69 -47.82 -3.17 18.33
CA ILE A 69 -48.97 -2.24 18.46
C ILE A 69 -48.60 -0.97 17.64
N SER A 70 -49.10 -0.72 16.42
CA SER A 70 -50.35 -0.07 16.00
C SER A 70 -50.59 1.36 16.53
N GLY A 71 -50.79 2.35 15.64
CA GLY A 71 -51.63 3.54 15.94
C GLY A 71 -51.13 4.95 15.58
N ARG A 72 -51.31 5.36 14.31
CA ARG A 72 -51.94 6.60 13.78
C ARG A 72 -51.83 8.00 14.48
N THR A 73 -51.67 9.01 13.59
CA THR A 73 -52.19 10.41 13.53
C THR A 73 -51.34 11.63 13.91
N SER A 74 -51.38 12.59 13.00
CA SER A 74 -50.85 13.96 12.99
C SER A 74 -51.53 14.90 13.99
N ALA A 75 -50.79 15.92 14.48
CA ALA A 75 -51.29 17.28 14.70
C ALA A 75 -50.15 18.29 15.02
N LEU A 76 -50.00 19.30 14.16
CA LEU A 76 -49.73 20.73 14.39
C LEU A 76 -48.76 21.18 15.50
N LEU A 77 -47.66 21.86 15.11
CA LEU A 77 -47.39 23.23 15.56
C LEU A 77 -46.44 23.99 14.61
N GLN A 78 -46.83 25.21 14.27
CA GLN A 78 -46.11 26.21 13.49
C GLN A 78 -44.78 26.64 14.15
N GLY A 79 -43.82 27.05 13.31
CA GLY A 79 -42.61 27.73 13.75
C GLY A 79 -41.69 28.12 12.60
N SER A 80 -42.06 29.16 11.86
CA SER A 80 -41.29 29.78 10.78
C SER A 80 -40.00 30.45 11.30
N GLY A 81 -38.92 30.39 10.52
CA GLY A 81 -37.73 31.22 10.76
C GLY A 81 -36.52 30.84 9.91
N ALA A 82 -36.44 31.35 8.68
CA ALA A 82 -35.31 31.25 7.77
C ALA A 82 -34.35 32.47 7.92
N PRO A 83 -33.13 32.42 7.35
CA PRO A 83 -31.96 33.21 7.77
C PRO A 83 -31.76 34.49 6.95
N PRO A 84 -30.71 35.31 7.21
CA PRO A 84 -30.22 36.23 6.20
C PRO A 84 -28.74 36.05 5.85
N VAL A 85 -28.46 36.25 4.56
CA VAL A 85 -27.16 36.38 3.90
C VAL A 85 -27.17 37.72 3.14
N ARG A 86 -26.02 38.42 3.18
CA ARG A 86 -25.52 39.48 2.26
C ARG A 86 -26.26 40.82 2.17
N MET A 87 -25.50 41.90 2.36
CA MET A 87 -25.83 43.21 1.79
C MET A 87 -24.66 43.77 0.98
N HIS A 88 -24.96 44.15 -0.26
CA HIS A 88 -24.22 45.10 -1.09
C HIS A 88 -24.77 46.50 -0.78
N ASN A 89 -23.92 47.53 -0.73
CA ASN A 89 -24.40 48.91 -0.67
C ASN A 89 -23.71 49.78 -1.73
N LEU A 90 -24.53 50.39 -2.58
CA LEU A 90 -24.18 51.38 -3.59
C LEU A 90 -24.75 52.74 -3.16
N SER A 91 -23.88 53.74 -3.07
CA SER A 91 -23.99 55.20 -3.19
C SER A 91 -25.36 55.92 -3.04
N PHE A 92 -25.42 56.98 -2.23
CA PHE A 92 -25.49 58.41 -2.64
C PHE A 92 -25.90 59.33 -1.48
N GLY A 93 -25.30 60.52 -1.36
CA GLY A 93 -26.01 61.69 -0.80
C GLY A 93 -25.23 62.66 0.10
N MET A 94 -24.76 63.75 -0.52
CA MET A 94 -24.79 65.16 -0.07
C MET A 94 -23.95 65.68 1.13
N ASP A 95 -23.03 66.59 0.79
CA ASP A 95 -22.32 67.60 1.61
C ASP A 95 -23.25 68.78 2.02
N PRO A 96 -22.94 69.64 3.03
CA PRO A 96 -21.92 70.70 2.82
C PRO A 96 -21.17 71.34 4.04
N ALA A 97 -20.01 71.93 3.71
CA ALA A 97 -19.47 73.27 4.11
C ALA A 97 -18.42 73.48 5.25
N SER A 98 -17.22 73.91 4.80
CA SER A 98 -16.38 75.07 5.22
C SER A 98 -15.48 75.08 6.49
N GLN A 99 -14.15 75.15 6.30
CA GLN A 99 -13.27 76.34 6.54
C GLN A 99 -11.74 76.04 6.42
N VAL A 100 -10.96 76.99 5.87
CA VAL A 100 -9.48 77.08 5.69
C VAL A 100 -9.13 78.60 5.85
N PRO A 101 -7.99 79.14 6.40
CA PRO A 101 -6.60 78.98 5.85
C PRO A 101 -5.30 79.22 6.70
N ALA A 102 -4.22 78.49 6.31
CA ALA A 102 -2.77 78.85 6.09
C ALA A 102 -1.82 79.30 7.26
N PRO A 103 -0.45 79.41 7.12
CA PRO A 103 0.51 79.02 6.03
C PRO A 103 1.90 78.36 6.43
N ALA A 104 2.58 77.73 5.43
CA ALA A 104 4.05 77.66 5.09
C ALA A 104 5.14 77.24 6.15
N LYS A 105 6.22 76.45 5.91
CA LYS A 105 7.16 76.21 4.77
C LYS A 105 8.14 74.99 5.13
N PRO A 106 9.16 74.56 4.31
CA PRO A 106 9.36 73.15 3.91
C PRO A 106 10.76 72.52 4.17
N VAL A 107 10.89 71.17 4.09
CA VAL A 107 12.17 70.42 3.87
C VAL A 107 11.87 69.00 3.28
N PRO A 108 12.81 68.27 2.64
CA PRO A 108 12.61 67.70 1.31
C PRO A 108 12.59 66.15 1.22
N ILE A 109 11.92 65.67 0.17
CA ILE A 109 12.25 64.54 -0.73
C ILE A 109 12.81 63.25 -0.09
N ALA A 110 11.97 62.21 -0.05
CA ALA A 110 12.41 60.85 -0.36
C ALA A 110 11.36 60.20 -1.26
N SER A 111 11.75 59.97 -2.52
CA SER A 111 10.96 59.39 -3.58
C SER A 111 10.65 57.91 -3.30
N THR A 112 9.39 57.56 -3.08
CA THR A 112 8.93 56.17 -3.18
C THR A 112 8.44 55.92 -4.60
N LEU A 113 9.30 55.31 -5.43
CA LEU A 113 8.88 54.64 -6.65
C LEU A 113 8.08 53.38 -6.31
N PRO A 114 7.08 53.00 -7.13
CA PRO A 114 6.31 51.78 -6.92
C PRO A 114 7.19 50.58 -7.29
N VAL A 115 7.45 49.70 -6.33
CA VAL A 115 8.03 48.39 -6.60
C VAL A 115 6.97 47.59 -7.34
N ALA A 116 7.27 47.26 -8.59
CA ALA A 116 6.49 46.36 -9.42
C ALA A 116 6.27 45.03 -8.69
N GLU A 117 5.00 44.65 -8.49
CA GLU A 117 4.63 43.30 -8.09
C GLU A 117 5.01 42.34 -9.21
N LYS A 118 6.15 41.65 -9.03
CA LYS A 118 6.50 40.47 -9.82
C LYS A 118 5.50 39.36 -9.45
N PRO A 119 4.92 38.64 -10.43
CA PRO A 119 3.90 37.63 -10.17
C PRO A 119 4.38 36.60 -9.14
N VAL A 120 3.62 36.45 -8.04
CA VAL A 120 3.83 35.39 -7.06
C VAL A 120 3.52 34.08 -7.76
N ALA A 121 4.57 33.38 -8.20
CA ALA A 121 4.45 32.00 -8.62
C ALA A 121 3.89 31.18 -7.44
N PRO A 122 2.97 30.22 -7.69
CA PRO A 122 2.42 29.41 -6.62
C PRO A 122 3.56 28.76 -5.84
N ALA A 123 3.54 28.90 -4.51
CA ALA A 123 4.54 28.35 -3.63
C ALA A 123 4.63 26.83 -3.86
N ARG A 124 5.72 26.39 -4.49
CA ARG A 124 6.03 24.97 -4.65
C ARG A 124 6.45 24.45 -3.29
N LEU A 125 5.82 23.36 -2.86
CA LEU A 125 6.19 22.68 -1.62
C LEU A 125 7.66 22.25 -1.68
N SER A 126 8.37 22.36 -0.57
CA SER A 126 9.72 21.82 -0.47
C SER A 126 9.72 20.29 -0.57
N PRO A 127 10.81 19.64 -1.03
CA PRO A 127 10.90 18.18 -1.07
C PRO A 127 10.62 17.52 0.29
N ASP A 128 11.06 18.14 1.38
CA ASP A 128 10.85 17.65 2.73
C ASP A 128 9.38 17.74 3.18
N GLU A 129 8.67 18.79 2.78
CA GLU A 129 7.23 18.91 3.02
C GLU A 129 6.44 17.90 2.19
N LEU A 130 6.81 17.70 0.92
CA LEU A 130 6.19 16.70 0.06
C LEU A 130 6.32 15.30 0.68
N ARG A 131 7.54 14.92 1.06
CA ARG A 131 7.80 13.64 1.73
C ARG A 131 6.98 13.47 3.00
N ARG A 132 6.97 14.48 3.89
CA ARG A 132 6.19 14.41 5.15
C ARG A 132 4.69 14.23 4.88
N LYS A 133 4.13 14.98 3.92
CA LYS A 133 2.73 14.85 3.54
C LYS A 133 2.42 13.48 2.92
N THR A 134 3.31 12.97 2.07
CA THR A 134 3.19 11.64 1.48
C THR A 134 3.17 10.55 2.53
N VAL A 135 4.11 10.56 3.48
CA VAL A 135 4.14 9.57 4.56
C VAL A 135 2.85 9.66 5.39
N SER A 136 2.43 10.86 5.79
CA SER A 136 1.19 11.06 6.55
C SER A 136 -0.05 10.51 5.82
N LEU A 137 -0.18 10.83 4.52
CA LEU A 137 -1.27 10.35 3.67
C LEU A 137 -1.31 8.83 3.58
N LEU A 138 -0.15 8.21 3.36
CA LEU A 138 -0.05 6.75 3.19
C LEU A 138 -0.29 6.02 4.51
N GLU A 139 0.24 6.52 5.63
CA GLU A 139 -0.03 5.97 6.96
C GLU A 139 -1.50 6.03 7.33
N GLU A 140 -2.17 7.15 7.05
CA GLU A 140 -3.60 7.33 7.24
C GLU A 140 -4.38 6.34 6.38
N TYR A 141 -4.13 6.31 5.07
CA TYR A 141 -4.77 5.33 4.18
C TYR A 141 -4.56 3.90 4.66
N PHE A 142 -3.35 3.54 5.08
CA PHE A 142 -3.08 2.19 5.55
C PHE A 142 -3.72 1.87 6.91
N SER A 143 -4.19 2.88 7.64
CA SER A 143 -4.90 2.72 8.91
C SER A 143 -6.42 2.63 8.69
N VAL A 144 -7.01 3.53 7.88
CA VAL A 144 -8.47 3.68 7.73
C VAL A 144 -9.05 3.05 6.46
N ARG A 145 -8.23 2.81 5.43
CA ARG A 145 -8.60 2.22 4.13
C ARG A 145 -9.62 3.02 3.31
N ILE A 146 -9.65 4.35 3.48
CA ILE A 146 -10.54 5.24 2.74
C ILE A 146 -9.82 5.76 1.48
N LEU A 147 -10.24 5.27 0.31
CA LEU A 147 -9.62 5.59 -0.98
C LEU A 147 -9.88 7.04 -1.43
N ASP A 148 -11.09 7.56 -1.19
CA ASP A 148 -11.46 8.93 -1.58
C ASP A 148 -10.68 9.99 -0.81
N GLU A 149 -10.35 9.72 0.45
CA GLU A 149 -9.51 10.58 1.26
C GLU A 149 -8.07 10.59 0.74
N ALA A 150 -7.49 9.42 0.46
CA ALA A 150 -6.16 9.32 -0.14
C ALA A 150 -6.08 10.03 -1.50
N LEU A 151 -7.15 9.94 -2.32
CA LEU A 151 -7.29 10.66 -3.58
C LEU A 151 -7.27 12.18 -3.36
N GLN A 152 -8.07 12.69 -2.42
CA GLN A 152 -8.09 14.12 -2.12
C GLN A 152 -6.72 14.60 -1.64
N CYS A 153 -6.06 13.88 -0.73
CA CYS A 153 -4.75 14.25 -0.25
C CYS A 153 -3.68 14.21 -1.36
N MET A 154 -3.80 13.29 -2.33
CA MET A 154 -2.96 13.27 -3.53
C MET A 154 -3.12 14.52 -4.40
N GLU A 155 -4.35 14.93 -4.67
CA GLU A 155 -4.63 16.15 -5.44
C GLU A 155 -4.14 17.42 -4.72
N GLU A 156 -4.22 17.43 -3.39
CA GLU A 156 -3.73 18.52 -2.55
C GLU A 156 -2.21 18.68 -2.53
N LEU A 157 -1.44 17.64 -2.88
CA LEU A 157 0.02 17.76 -3.04
C LEU A 157 0.38 18.74 -4.17
N LYS A 158 -0.46 18.85 -5.20
CA LYS A 158 -0.27 19.74 -6.37
C LYS A 158 1.14 19.64 -6.99
N SER A 159 1.72 18.44 -6.98
CA SER A 159 3.09 18.18 -7.41
C SER A 159 3.18 16.89 -8.25
N PRO A 160 2.70 16.91 -9.50
CA PRO A 160 2.67 15.72 -10.35
C PRO A 160 4.05 15.12 -10.62
N GLY A 161 5.10 15.95 -10.69
CA GLY A 161 6.48 15.45 -10.83
C GLY A 161 7.00 14.65 -9.63
N TYR A 162 6.27 14.65 -8.50
CA TYR A 162 6.60 13.88 -7.30
C TYR A 162 5.78 12.58 -7.19
N HIS A 163 4.84 12.33 -8.11
CA HIS A 163 4.01 11.12 -8.08
C HIS A 163 4.80 9.80 -8.09
N PRO A 164 5.91 9.65 -8.84
CA PRO A 164 6.72 8.44 -8.76
C PRO A 164 7.27 8.14 -7.36
N GLU A 165 7.68 9.19 -6.62
CA GLU A 165 8.16 9.06 -5.24
C GLU A 165 7.02 8.63 -4.31
N VAL A 166 5.80 9.15 -4.52
CA VAL A 166 4.63 8.67 -3.77
C VAL A 166 4.43 7.17 -3.99
N VAL A 167 4.50 6.69 -5.24
CA VAL A 167 4.32 5.26 -5.54
C VAL A 167 5.40 4.43 -4.85
N LYS A 168 6.67 4.85 -4.93
CA LYS A 168 7.79 4.16 -4.26
C LYS A 168 7.58 4.10 -2.74
N GLU A 169 7.23 5.22 -2.10
CA GLU A 169 6.96 5.27 -0.65
C GLU A 169 5.72 4.45 -0.27
N ALA A 170 4.68 4.42 -1.11
CA ALA A 170 3.49 3.59 -0.89
C ALA A 170 3.83 2.11 -0.86
N ILE A 171 4.67 1.64 -1.79
CA ILE A 171 5.13 0.26 -1.84
C ILE A 171 6.01 -0.04 -0.61
N SER A 172 6.99 0.81 -0.30
CA SER A 172 7.88 0.61 0.86
C SER A 172 7.09 0.48 2.16
N LEU A 173 6.26 1.47 2.48
CA LEU A 173 5.47 1.48 3.72
C LEU A 173 4.47 0.32 3.80
N ALA A 174 3.94 -0.13 2.65
CA ALA A 174 3.03 -1.27 2.63
C ALA A 174 3.75 -2.58 2.94
N LEU A 175 4.93 -2.78 2.37
CA LEU A 175 5.66 -4.05 2.46
C LEU A 175 6.44 -4.20 3.78
N GLU A 176 6.78 -3.08 4.43
CA GLU A 176 7.38 -3.06 5.78
C GLU A 176 6.39 -3.34 6.92
N LYS A 177 5.08 -3.24 6.66
CA LYS A 177 4.05 -3.53 7.66
C LYS A 177 3.99 -5.01 8.02
N ASN A 178 3.49 -5.28 9.23
CA ASN A 178 3.30 -6.64 9.75
C ASN A 178 1.83 -6.80 10.20
N PRO A 179 0.99 -7.57 9.48
CA PRO A 179 1.29 -8.23 8.20
C PRO A 179 1.48 -7.23 7.03
N PRO A 180 2.18 -7.64 5.94
CA PRO A 180 2.36 -6.79 4.76
C PRO A 180 1.03 -6.38 4.12
N CYS A 181 0.94 -5.13 3.69
CA CYS A 181 -0.26 -4.53 3.10
C CYS A 181 -0.28 -4.60 1.56
N VAL A 182 0.03 -5.76 0.98
CA VAL A 182 0.10 -6.00 -0.48
C VAL A 182 -1.21 -5.64 -1.19
N GLU A 183 -2.34 -6.18 -0.72
CA GLU A 183 -3.64 -5.94 -1.31
C GLU A 183 -4.10 -4.47 -1.18
N PRO A 184 -3.98 -3.82 0.00
CA PRO A 184 -4.28 -2.40 0.13
C PRO A 184 -3.46 -1.48 -0.77
N VAL A 185 -2.16 -1.72 -0.95
CA VAL A 185 -1.33 -0.84 -1.79
C VAL A 185 -1.66 -0.99 -3.26
N ALA A 186 -1.87 -2.23 -3.74
CA ALA A 186 -2.30 -2.47 -5.10
C ALA A 186 -3.65 -1.77 -5.41
N LYS A 187 -4.61 -1.87 -4.49
CA LYS A 187 -5.92 -1.17 -4.59
C LYS A 187 -5.78 0.35 -4.60
N LEU A 188 -4.91 0.92 -3.78
CA LEU A 188 -4.67 2.37 -3.78
C LEU A 188 -4.15 2.84 -5.12
N LEU A 189 -3.10 2.19 -5.61
CA LEU A 189 -2.44 2.57 -6.86
C LEU A 189 -3.37 2.37 -8.07
N GLU A 190 -4.12 1.27 -8.11
CA GLU A 190 -5.17 1.04 -9.10
C GLU A 190 -6.24 2.13 -9.05
N TYR A 191 -6.70 2.50 -7.86
CA TYR A 191 -7.72 3.54 -7.70
C TYR A 191 -7.24 4.90 -8.20
N LEU A 192 -6.03 5.31 -7.81
CA LEU A 192 -5.44 6.58 -8.22
C LEU A 192 -5.14 6.62 -9.73
N PHE A 193 -4.77 5.48 -10.32
CA PHE A 193 -4.62 5.31 -11.76
C PHE A 193 -5.96 5.45 -12.49
N ALA A 194 -7.00 4.75 -12.02
CA ALA A 194 -8.35 4.82 -12.59
C ALA A 194 -8.94 6.24 -12.52
N LYS A 195 -8.59 7.00 -11.48
CA LYS A 195 -8.94 8.42 -11.32
C LYS A 195 -8.07 9.38 -12.12
N LYS A 196 -7.06 8.87 -12.83
CA LYS A 196 -6.09 9.64 -13.64
C LYS A 196 -5.27 10.65 -12.84
N VAL A 197 -5.10 10.40 -11.54
CA VAL A 197 -4.16 11.17 -10.71
C VAL A 197 -2.74 10.65 -10.93
N LEU A 198 -2.59 9.33 -11.01
CA LEU A 198 -1.35 8.68 -11.44
C LEU A 198 -1.42 8.31 -12.91
N ALA A 199 -0.35 8.57 -13.65
CA ALA A 199 -0.12 7.98 -14.97
C ALA A 199 0.57 6.62 -14.86
N ALA A 200 0.45 5.78 -15.89
CA ALA A 200 1.18 4.50 -15.95
C ALA A 200 2.71 4.71 -15.83
N GLY A 201 3.23 5.80 -16.40
CA GLY A 201 4.63 6.20 -16.25
C GLY A 201 5.03 6.54 -14.82
N ASP A 202 4.12 7.11 -14.01
CA ASP A 202 4.39 7.40 -12.60
C ASP A 202 4.52 6.10 -11.81
N ILE A 203 3.60 5.15 -12.07
CA ILE A 203 3.60 3.83 -11.42
C ILE A 203 4.85 3.06 -11.81
N GLY A 204 5.19 2.99 -13.10
CA GLY A 204 6.38 2.31 -13.57
C GLY A 204 7.66 2.90 -13.00
N THR A 205 7.78 4.23 -12.99
CA THR A 205 8.94 4.90 -12.38
C THR A 205 9.03 4.63 -10.89
N GLY A 206 7.91 4.67 -10.15
CA GLY A 206 7.89 4.34 -8.72
C GLY A 206 8.29 2.89 -8.43
N CYS A 207 7.86 1.94 -9.27
CA CYS A 207 8.29 0.54 -9.17
C CYS A 207 9.80 0.38 -9.42
N LEU A 208 10.36 1.09 -10.41
CA LEU A 208 11.81 1.10 -10.67
C LEU A 208 12.60 1.67 -9.49
N LEU A 209 12.13 2.76 -8.89
CA LEU A 209 12.74 3.36 -7.71
C LEU A 209 12.73 2.37 -6.53
N TYR A 210 11.59 1.72 -6.26
CA TYR A 210 11.52 0.72 -5.20
C TYR A 210 12.42 -0.50 -5.48
N GLY A 211 12.38 -1.01 -6.72
CA GLY A 211 13.22 -2.13 -7.17
C GLY A 211 14.71 -1.86 -6.96
N SER A 212 15.18 -0.63 -7.19
CA SER A 212 16.59 -0.25 -6.98
C SER A 212 17.06 -0.24 -5.52
N THR A 213 16.12 -0.31 -4.56
CA THR A 213 16.41 -0.39 -3.13
C THR A 213 16.11 -1.78 -2.56
N LEU A 214 15.59 -2.69 -3.39
CA LEU A 214 15.00 -3.93 -2.93
C LEU A 214 16.06 -4.92 -2.42
N ASP A 215 17.27 -4.91 -2.98
CA ASP A 215 18.34 -5.80 -2.52
C ASP A 215 18.70 -5.53 -1.05
N ASP A 216 18.81 -4.26 -0.65
CA ASP A 216 19.05 -3.87 0.73
C ASP A 216 17.85 -4.22 1.63
N ILE A 217 16.63 -3.87 1.18
CA ILE A 217 15.39 -4.16 1.93
C ILE A 217 15.21 -5.67 2.14
N GLY A 218 15.55 -6.48 1.14
CA GLY A 218 15.41 -7.93 1.16
C GLY A 218 16.30 -8.63 2.19
N ILE A 219 17.37 -7.98 2.65
CA ILE A 219 18.21 -8.48 3.76
C ILE A 219 17.40 -8.56 5.05
N ASP A 220 16.65 -7.51 5.35
CA ASP A 220 15.85 -7.41 6.57
C ASP A 220 14.45 -8.03 6.40
N LEU A 221 13.89 -7.95 5.19
CA LEU A 221 12.55 -8.38 4.84
C LEU A 221 12.58 -9.40 3.69
N PRO A 222 12.88 -10.69 3.96
CA PRO A 222 13.08 -11.70 2.91
C PRO A 222 11.82 -12.01 2.09
N LYS A 223 10.64 -11.55 2.51
CA LYS A 223 9.39 -11.66 1.75
C LYS A 223 9.11 -10.46 0.84
N ALA A 224 9.87 -9.37 0.95
CA ALA A 224 9.65 -8.16 0.18
C ALA A 224 9.67 -8.40 -1.35
N PRO A 225 10.60 -9.20 -1.92
CA PRO A 225 10.62 -9.47 -3.36
C PRO A 225 9.35 -10.16 -3.86
N ASN A 226 8.91 -11.24 -3.19
CA ASN A 226 7.66 -11.91 -3.52
C ASN A 226 6.45 -10.98 -3.38
N ASN A 227 6.36 -10.25 -2.26
CA ASN A 227 5.26 -9.31 -2.03
C ASN A 227 5.22 -8.18 -3.07
N PHE A 228 6.39 -7.70 -3.50
CA PHE A 228 6.51 -6.70 -4.55
C PHE A 228 6.04 -7.24 -5.90
N GLY A 229 6.42 -8.48 -6.26
CA GLY A 229 5.91 -9.16 -7.44
C GLY A 229 4.38 -9.32 -7.43
N GLU A 230 3.78 -9.60 -6.26
CA GLU A 230 2.32 -9.63 -6.13
C GLU A 230 1.67 -8.26 -6.41
N VAL A 231 2.28 -7.16 -5.93
CA VAL A 231 1.83 -5.79 -6.24
C VAL A 231 1.92 -5.52 -7.74
N ILE A 232 3.07 -5.83 -8.36
CA ILE A 232 3.28 -5.65 -9.81
C ILE A 232 2.24 -6.44 -10.61
N GLY A 233 2.03 -7.72 -10.29
CA GLY A 233 1.06 -8.57 -10.99
C GLY A 233 -0.36 -7.98 -10.95
N LYS A 234 -0.77 -7.43 -9.80
CA LYS A 234 -2.07 -6.76 -9.66
C LYS A 234 -2.15 -5.47 -10.49
N LEU A 235 -1.07 -4.68 -10.54
CA LEU A 235 -0.99 -3.47 -11.35
C LEU A 235 -1.02 -3.75 -12.85
N ILE A 236 -0.44 -4.87 -13.30
CA ILE A 236 -0.54 -5.34 -14.69
C ILE A 236 -2.00 -5.69 -15.02
N LEU A 237 -2.69 -6.43 -14.14
CA LEU A 237 -4.11 -6.74 -14.32
C LEU A 237 -5.00 -5.48 -14.38
N ALA A 238 -4.62 -4.43 -13.65
CA ALA A 238 -5.28 -3.11 -13.69
C ALA A 238 -4.92 -2.27 -14.93
N GLY A 239 -3.98 -2.72 -15.77
CA GLY A 239 -3.48 -1.98 -16.93
C GLY A 239 -2.58 -0.80 -16.58
N GLY A 240 -2.07 -0.73 -15.34
CA GLY A 240 -1.15 0.31 -14.87
C GLY A 240 0.32 0.02 -15.19
N LEU A 241 0.66 -1.22 -15.55
CA LEU A 241 2.01 -1.69 -15.89
C LEU A 241 1.99 -2.69 -17.05
N ASP A 242 3.13 -2.85 -17.71
CA ASP A 242 3.39 -3.86 -18.75
C ASP A 242 4.71 -4.61 -18.48
N PHE A 243 4.98 -5.68 -19.23
CA PHE A 243 6.18 -6.49 -19.06
C PHE A 243 7.47 -5.78 -19.48
N ASN A 244 7.40 -4.71 -20.28
CA ASN A 244 8.58 -3.89 -20.54
C ASN A 244 9.03 -3.19 -19.27
N VAL A 245 8.10 -2.66 -18.47
CA VAL A 245 8.44 -2.11 -17.15
C VAL A 245 8.91 -3.22 -16.20
N VAL A 246 8.27 -4.39 -16.18
CA VAL A 246 8.73 -5.53 -15.34
C VAL A 246 10.18 -5.88 -15.65
N LYS A 247 10.54 -5.97 -16.93
CA LYS A 247 11.91 -6.22 -17.37
C LYS A 247 12.89 -5.18 -16.83
N GLU A 248 12.53 -3.90 -16.91
CA GLU A 248 13.37 -2.83 -16.39
C GLU A 248 13.47 -2.87 -14.85
N VAL A 249 12.40 -3.26 -14.14
CA VAL A 249 12.43 -3.48 -12.68
C VAL A 249 13.36 -4.63 -12.32
N LEU A 250 13.28 -5.76 -13.03
CA LEU A 250 14.17 -6.90 -12.79
C LEU A 250 15.64 -6.52 -12.98
N LYS A 251 15.97 -5.70 -13.99
CA LYS A 251 17.33 -5.16 -14.18
C LYS A 251 17.81 -4.21 -13.08
N LYS A 252 16.90 -3.67 -12.25
CA LYS A 252 17.26 -2.82 -11.10
C LYS A 252 17.59 -3.63 -9.85
N VAL A 253 17.26 -4.91 -9.84
CA VAL A 253 17.52 -5.84 -8.73
C VAL A 253 18.78 -6.64 -9.06
N GLU A 254 19.72 -6.74 -8.14
CA GLU A 254 20.99 -7.42 -8.33
C GLU A 254 20.94 -8.92 -7.95
N ASP A 255 20.16 -9.31 -6.94
CA ASP A 255 20.05 -10.72 -6.53
C ASP A 255 19.11 -11.52 -7.46
N ASP A 256 19.67 -12.51 -8.17
CA ASP A 256 18.93 -13.42 -9.07
C ASP A 256 17.74 -14.12 -8.38
N ARG A 257 17.83 -14.40 -7.07
CA ARG A 257 16.72 -15.01 -6.32
C ARG A 257 15.59 -14.02 -6.14
N PHE A 258 15.91 -12.75 -5.88
CA PHE A 258 14.89 -11.71 -5.78
C PHE A 258 14.22 -11.46 -7.13
N GLN A 259 14.99 -11.45 -8.22
CA GLN A 259 14.43 -11.39 -9.58
C GLN A 259 13.46 -12.55 -9.85
N LYS A 260 13.87 -13.78 -9.50
CA LYS A 260 13.04 -14.99 -9.62
C LYS A 260 11.77 -14.91 -8.79
N ASP A 261 11.87 -14.47 -7.53
CA ASP A 261 10.73 -14.36 -6.62
C ASP A 261 9.71 -13.31 -7.11
N ILE A 262 10.18 -12.15 -7.58
CA ILE A 262 9.33 -11.11 -8.17
C ILE A 262 8.61 -11.67 -9.39
N PHE A 263 9.34 -12.26 -10.34
CA PHE A 263 8.77 -12.77 -11.58
C PHE A 263 7.80 -13.92 -11.33
N ALA A 264 8.14 -14.87 -10.46
CA ALA A 264 7.27 -15.98 -10.10
C ALA A 264 5.96 -15.50 -9.47
N ALA A 265 6.02 -14.49 -8.58
CA ALA A 265 4.83 -13.89 -7.99
C ALA A 265 3.95 -13.18 -9.04
N VAL A 266 4.55 -12.42 -9.96
CA VAL A 266 3.83 -11.79 -11.09
C VAL A 266 3.11 -12.86 -11.92
N MET A 267 3.81 -13.91 -12.32
CA MET A 267 3.24 -14.98 -13.14
C MET A 267 2.14 -15.74 -12.40
N THR A 268 2.28 -15.95 -11.08
CA THR A 268 1.25 -16.57 -10.24
C THR A 268 -0.04 -15.74 -10.24
N ILE A 269 0.07 -14.41 -10.11
CA ILE A 269 -1.10 -13.51 -10.13
C ILE A 269 -1.79 -13.55 -11.51
N LEU A 270 -1.02 -13.49 -12.60
CA LEU A 270 -1.58 -13.47 -13.95
C LEU A 270 -2.25 -14.80 -14.33
N THR A 271 -1.62 -15.93 -14.00
CA THR A 271 -2.17 -17.26 -14.29
C THR A 271 -3.39 -17.60 -13.43
N SER A 272 -3.52 -16.98 -12.25
CA SER A 272 -4.67 -17.18 -11.35
C SER A 272 -5.90 -16.34 -11.74
N SER A 273 -5.77 -15.42 -12.71
CA SER A 273 -6.85 -14.53 -13.13
C SER A 273 -7.27 -14.78 -14.57
N PRO A 274 -8.58 -14.88 -14.89
CA PRO A 274 -9.04 -15.08 -16.27
C PRO A 274 -8.63 -13.92 -17.19
N SER A 275 -8.56 -12.70 -16.65
CA SER A 275 -8.11 -11.50 -17.36
C SER A 275 -6.62 -11.55 -17.70
N GLY A 276 -5.84 -12.31 -16.93
CA GLY A 276 -4.39 -12.42 -17.12
C GLY A 276 -4.02 -13.23 -18.37
N GLN A 277 -4.85 -14.20 -18.79
CA GLN A 277 -4.53 -15.03 -19.96
C GLN A 277 -4.33 -14.21 -21.24
N GLY A 278 -5.19 -13.20 -21.48
CA GLY A 278 -5.03 -12.32 -22.64
C GLY A 278 -3.76 -11.47 -22.60
N ILE A 279 -3.27 -11.14 -21.40
CA ILE A 279 -2.00 -10.41 -21.21
C ILE A 279 -0.82 -11.34 -21.49
N LEU A 280 -0.87 -12.58 -20.99
CA LEU A 280 0.16 -13.59 -21.23
C LEU A 280 0.35 -13.88 -22.72
N ASP A 281 -0.76 -14.02 -23.45
CA ASP A 281 -0.72 -14.31 -24.89
C ASP A 281 -0.21 -13.11 -25.70
N SER A 282 -0.58 -11.89 -25.29
CA SER A 282 -0.21 -10.66 -26.03
C SER A 282 1.22 -10.18 -25.76
N GLN A 283 1.79 -10.49 -24.60
CA GLN A 283 3.12 -10.05 -24.18
C GLN A 283 4.14 -11.20 -24.08
N ALA A 284 3.88 -12.33 -24.76
CA ALA A 284 4.71 -13.53 -24.68
C ALA A 284 6.22 -13.28 -24.92
N SER A 285 6.57 -12.43 -25.90
CA SER A 285 7.97 -12.10 -26.18
C SER A 285 8.64 -11.32 -25.05
N ASP A 286 7.91 -10.42 -24.40
CA ASP A 286 8.44 -9.59 -23.31
C ASP A 286 8.57 -10.42 -22.03
N ILE A 287 7.66 -11.37 -21.82
CA ILE A 287 7.70 -12.38 -20.73
C ILE A 287 8.94 -13.26 -20.89
N GLU A 288 9.18 -13.83 -22.08
CA GLU A 288 10.37 -14.63 -22.37
C GLU A 288 11.66 -13.81 -22.16
N ALA A 289 11.64 -12.54 -22.55
CA ALA A 289 12.77 -11.65 -22.32
C ALA A 289 13.02 -11.35 -20.82
N CYS A 290 12.00 -11.39 -19.96
CA CYS A 290 12.17 -11.29 -18.51
C CYS A 290 12.76 -12.57 -17.92
N GLU A 291 12.30 -13.73 -18.37
CA GLU A 291 12.78 -15.04 -17.90
C GLU A 291 14.26 -15.27 -18.23
N SER A 292 14.73 -14.71 -19.35
CA SER A 292 16.15 -14.77 -19.77
C SER A 292 17.13 -13.97 -18.89
N LEU A 293 16.66 -13.19 -17.91
CA LEU A 293 17.51 -12.33 -17.09
C LEU A 293 18.25 -13.05 -15.95
N PHE A 294 17.81 -14.25 -15.55
CA PHE A 294 18.27 -14.96 -14.34
C PHE A 294 18.40 -16.48 -14.49
#